data_AF-A0A8T4EIS3-F1
#
_entry.id   AF-A0A8T4EIS3-F1
#
_cell.length_a   1.000
_cell.length_b   1.000
_cell.length_c   1.000
_cell.angle_alpha   90.00
_cell.angle_beta   90.00
_cell.angle_gamma   90.00
#
_symmetry.space_group_name_H-M   'P 1'
#
loop_
_entity.id
_entity.type
_entity.pdbx_description
1 polymer ?
#
loop_
_entity_poly.entity_id
_entity_poly.type
_entity_poly.pdbx_seq_one_letter_code
_entity_poly.pdbx_strand_id
1 'polypeptide(L)' 'MAFETIIGIVGFICAVWVIYDVLAKNKEASTGSKVVWIVCAVLFSIITAILYYFVVKKK' A
#
# COMPACT_ATOMS: atom_id res chain seq x y z
N MET A 1 -9.92 14.05 -19.46
CA MET A 1 -8.45 13.92 -19.59
C MET A 1 -7.73 14.15 -18.26
N ALA A 2 -7.92 15.26 -17.54
CA ALA A 2 -7.19 15.52 -16.28
C ALA A 2 -7.57 14.60 -15.09
N PHE A 3 -8.84 14.19 -14.99
CA PHE A 3 -9.35 13.40 -13.84
C PHE A 3 -8.72 11.99 -13.73
N GLU A 4 -8.60 11.28 -14.85
CA GLU A 4 -7.97 9.95 -14.92
C GLU A 4 -6.50 10.00 -14.47
N THR A 5 -5.77 11.05 -14.88
CA THR A 5 -4.38 11.26 -14.47
C THR A 5 -4.25 11.46 -12.97
N ILE A 6 -5.19 12.20 -12.37
CA ILE A 6 -5.22 12.43 -10.92
C ILE A 6 -5.44 11.11 -10.17
N ILE A 7 -6.39 10.29 -10.61
CA ILE A 7 -6.65 8.97 -9.98
C ILE A 7 -5.42 8.06 -10.10
N GLY A 8 -4.78 8.02 -11.27
CA GLY A 8 -3.55 7.25 -11.47
C GLY A 8 -2.40 7.70 -10.55
N ILE A 9 -2.19 9.01 -10.41
CA ILE A 9 -1.17 9.58 -9.52
C ILE A 9 -1.47 9.25 -8.06
N VAL A 10 -2.72 9.42 -7.63
CA VAL A 10 -3.15 9.09 -6.26
C VAL A 10 -2.94 7.60 -5.97
N GLY A 11 -3.25 6.72 -6.92
CA GLY A 11 -2.98 5.30 -6.81
C GLY A 11 -1.49 5.00 -6.69
N PHE A 12 -0.66 5.64 -7.52
CA PHE A 12 0.79 5.46 -7.44
C PHE A 12 1.33 5.87 -6.07
N ILE A 13 0.92 7.03 -5.55
CA ILE A 13 1.30 7.52 -4.22
C ILE A 13 0.86 6.53 -3.13
N CYS A 14 -0.35 6.00 -3.22
CA CYS A 14 -0.85 5.00 -2.26
C CYS A 14 -0.01 3.73 -2.27
N ALA A 15 0.33 3.21 -3.46
CA ALA A 15 1.15 2.01 -3.59
C ALA A 15 2.55 2.22 -2.99
N VAL A 16 3.19 3.36 -3.31
CA VAL A 16 4.50 3.72 -2.75
C VAL A 16 4.44 3.85 -1.22
N TRP A 17 3.39 4.47 -0.70
CA TRP A 17 3.21 4.63 0.74
C TRP A 17 3.05 3.30 1.47
N VAL A 18 2.25 2.37 0.93
CA VAL A 18 2.10 1.02 1.51
C VAL A 18 3.44 0.30 1.52
N ILE A 19 4.17 0.32 0.41
CA ILE A 19 5.49 -0.33 0.30
C ILE A 19 6.46 0.26 1.33
N TYR A 20 6.53 1.59 1.44
CA TYR A 20 7.36 2.26 2.42
C TYR A 20 6.98 1.91 3.86
N ASP A 21 5.69 1.93 4.18
CA ASP A 21 5.21 1.66 5.55
C ASP A 21 5.47 0.19 5.94
N VAL A 22 5.25 -0.75 5.02
CA VAL A 22 5.55 -2.19 5.20
C VAL A 22 7.03 -2.43 5.47
N LEU A 23 7.91 -1.76 4.72
CA LEU A 23 9.35 -1.99 4.80
C LEU A 23 10.01 -1.24 5.96
N ALA A 24 9.70 0.05 6.12
CA ALA A 24 10.39 0.94 7.04
C ALA A 24 9.75 1.02 8.43
N LYS A 25 8.41 1.00 8.50
CA LYS A 25 7.67 1.13 9.77
C LYS A 25 7.27 -0.22 10.37
N ASN A 26 6.91 -1.18 9.54
CA ASN A 26 6.51 -2.51 9.99
C ASN A 26 7.71 -3.44 10.25
N LYS A 27 8.48 -3.15 11.29
CA LYS A 27 9.63 -3.98 11.69
C LYS A 27 9.22 -5.32 12.30
N GLU A 28 8.04 -5.40 12.89
CA GLU A 28 7.50 -6.62 13.53
C GLU A 28 6.75 -7.54 12.56
N ALA A 29 6.39 -7.04 11.36
CA ALA A 29 5.74 -7.84 10.35
C ALA A 29 6.68 -8.92 9.81
N SER A 30 6.19 -10.17 9.76
CA SER A 30 6.93 -11.28 9.16
C SER A 30 7.27 -10.99 7.69
N THR A 31 8.39 -11.54 7.21
CA THR A 31 8.82 -11.38 5.80
C THR A 31 7.73 -11.79 4.82
N GLY A 32 6.98 -12.87 5.12
CA GLY A 32 5.86 -13.31 4.28
C GLY A 32 4.73 -12.27 4.21
N SER A 33 4.36 -11.67 5.35
CA SER A 33 3.36 -10.60 5.38
C SER A 33 3.80 -9.39 4.56
N LYS A 34 5.09 -9.02 4.62
CA LYS A 34 5.63 -7.89 3.84
C LYS A 34 5.49 -8.13 2.34
N VAL A 35 5.86 -9.31 1.88
CA VAL A 35 5.79 -9.67 0.45
C VAL A 35 4.34 -9.64 -0.04
N VAL A 36 3.39 -10.19 0.72
CA VAL A 36 1.97 -10.16 0.35
C VAL A 36 1.46 -8.73 0.21
N TRP A 37 1.76 -7.84 1.17
CA TRP A 37 1.32 -6.45 1.11
C TRP A 37 1.93 -5.68 -0.05
N ILE A 38 3.20 -5.91 -0.37
CA ILE A 38 3.87 -5.28 -1.52
C ILE A 38 3.23 -5.74 -2.84
N VAL A 39 3.01 -7.05 -3.00
CA VAL A 39 2.37 -7.61 -4.21
C VAL A 39 0.94 -7.08 -4.38
N CYS A 40 0.16 -7.08 -3.31
CA CYS A 40 -1.20 -6.51 -3.32
C CYS A 40 -1.19 -5.00 -3.59
N ALA A 41 -0.19 -4.25 -3.11
CA ALA A 41 -0.09 -2.81 -3.32
C ALA A 41 0.19 -2.47 -4.78
N VAL A 42 0.98 -3.29 -5.47
CA VAL A 42 1.23 -3.12 -6.90
C VAL A 42 0.01 -3.48 -7.75
N LEU A 43 -0.73 -4.53 -7.38
CA LEU A 43 -1.88 -5.01 -8.16
C LEU A 43 -3.17 -4.21 -7.94
N PHE A 44 -3.42 -3.77 -6.70
CA PHE A 44 -4.70 -3.15 -6.30
C PHE A 44 -4.55 -1.75 -5.67
N SER A 45 -3.32 -1.24 -5.54
CA SER A 45 -2.97 0.16 -5.25
C SER A 45 -3.81 0.83 -4.14
N ILE A 46 -4.89 1.54 -4.50
CA ILE A 46 -5.77 2.27 -3.57
C ILE A 46 -6.46 1.33 -2.58
N ILE A 47 -7.04 0.21 -3.07
CA ILE A 47 -7.82 -0.70 -2.23
C ILE A 47 -6.91 -1.37 -1.19
N THR A 48 -5.72 -1.80 -1.62
CA THR A 48 -4.73 -2.39 -0.72
C THR A 48 -4.26 -1.39 0.33
N ALA A 49 -4.08 -0.12 -0.02
CA ALA A 49 -3.68 0.90 0.95
C ALA A 49 -4.73 1.11 2.06
N ILE A 50 -6.01 1.08 1.70
CA ILE A 50 -7.11 1.15 2.66
C ILE A 50 -7.08 -0.07 3.58
N LEU A 51 -7.05 -1.29 3.02
CA LEU A 51 -7.02 -2.53 3.81
C LEU A 51 -5.79 -2.58 4.72
N TYR A 52 -4.63 -2.20 4.21
CA TYR A 52 -3.37 -2.15 4.96
C TYR A 52 -3.48 -1.20 6.15
N TYR A 53 -4.04 -0.01 5.95
CA TYR A 53 -4.23 0.95 7.03
C TYR A 53 -5.10 0.38 8.16
N PHE A 54 -6.22 -0.26 7.82
CA PHE A 54 -7.12 -0.83 8.83
C PHE A 54 -6.58 -2.09 9.51
N VAL A 55 -5.95 -2.98 8.75
CA VAL A 55 -5.50 -4.30 9.25
C VAL A 55 -4.17 -4.22 9.98
N VAL A 56 -3.25 -3.38 9.49
CA VAL A 56 -1.86 -3.35 9.95
C VAL A 56 -1.56 -2.11 10.77
N LYS A 57 -2.04 -0.94 10.35
CA LYS A 57 -1.65 0.33 10.99
C LYS A 57 -2.58 0.80 12.10
N LYS A 58 -3.84 0.37 12.07
CA LYS A 58 -4.85 0.69 13.08
C LYS A 58 -4.96 -0.38 14.19
N LYS A 59 -4.28 -1.50 14.01
CA LYS A 59 -4.14 -2.55 15.04
C LYS A 59 -2.96 -2.22 15.93
#